data_AF-A0A973SMW1-F1
#
_entry.id   AF-A0A973SMW1-F1
#
_cell.length_a   1.000
_cell.length_b   1.000
_cell.length_c   1.000
_cell.angle_alpha   90.00
_cell.angle_beta   90.00
_cell.angle_gamma   90.00
#
_symmetry.space_group_name_H-M   'P 1'
#
loop_
_entity.id
_entity.type
_entity.pdbx_description
1 polymer ?
#
loop_
_entity_poly.entity_id
_entity_poly.type
_entity_poly.pdbx_seq_one_letter_code
_entity_poly.pdbx_strand_id
1 'polypeptide(L)'
;MRERSLSPNTRLDELLTELQVRLNAVLATRDRVHALLDAVVSVGSDLDLETVLRRIVRTATELVDASYGALGVVGQGSTLVEFIPVGLSEEEIARIEHWPHGLG
;
A
#
# COMPACT_ATOMS: atom_id res chain seq x y z
N MET A 1 -44.01 -48.34 12.92
CA MET A 1 -43.98 -47.06 12.18
C MET A 1 -42.55 -46.91 11.68
N ARG A 2 -42.37 -46.89 10.36
CA ARG A 2 -41.13 -47.28 9.65
C ARG A 2 -39.94 -46.36 9.94
N GLU A 3 -38.79 -46.96 10.26
CA GLU A 3 -37.47 -46.32 10.26
C GLU A 3 -37.16 -45.82 8.84
N ARG A 4 -37.08 -44.50 8.68
CA ARG A 4 -36.60 -43.88 7.45
C ARG A 4 -35.08 -44.04 7.41
N SER A 5 -34.61 -45.05 6.68
CA SER A 5 -33.21 -45.20 6.31
C SER A 5 -32.75 -43.97 5.54
N LEU A 6 -31.87 -43.17 6.13
CA LEU A 6 -31.11 -42.13 5.44
C LEU A 6 -30.32 -42.79 4.31
N SER A 7 -30.71 -42.50 3.08
CA SER A 7 -30.02 -42.96 1.88
C SER A 7 -28.55 -42.52 1.90
N PRO A 8 -27.59 -43.36 1.46
CA PRO A 8 -26.17 -43.05 1.44
C PRO A 8 -25.80 -41.69 0.80
N ASN A 9 -26.60 -41.22 -0.16
CA ASN A 9 -26.39 -39.95 -0.85
C ASN A 9 -26.53 -38.72 0.06
N THR A 10 -27.50 -38.70 0.99
CA THR A 10 -27.76 -37.52 1.85
C THR A 10 -26.57 -37.21 2.76
N ARG A 11 -25.91 -38.27 3.28
CA ARG A 11 -24.69 -38.13 4.10
C ARG A 11 -23.51 -37.58 3.29
N LEU A 12 -23.45 -37.90 2.00
CA LEU A 12 -22.40 -37.43 1.10
C LEU A 12 -22.60 -35.94 0.77
N ASP A 13 -23.86 -35.53 0.54
CA ASP A 13 -24.22 -34.12 0.32
C ASP A 13 -23.89 -33.23 1.54
N GLU A 14 -24.14 -33.73 2.76
CA GLU A 14 -23.76 -33.05 4.01
C GLU A 14 -22.24 -32.89 4.14
N LEU A 15 -21.48 -33.94 3.83
CA LEU A 15 -20.02 -33.91 3.86
C LEU A 15 -19.43 -32.97 2.79
N LEU A 16 -20.03 -32.96 1.59
CA LEU A 16 -19.65 -32.03 0.52
C LEU A 16 -19.95 -30.58 0.91
N THR A 17 -21.10 -30.33 1.55
CA THR A 17 -21.45 -29.00 2.06
C THR A 17 -20.47 -28.53 3.12
N GLU A 18 -20.11 -29.40 4.06
CA GLU A 18 -19.11 -29.12 5.10
C GLU A 18 -17.73 -28.85 4.49
N LEU A 19 -17.33 -29.64 3.48
CA LEU A 19 -16.07 -29.42 2.76
C LEU A 19 -16.07 -28.07 2.03
N GLN A 20 -17.19 -27.72 1.38
CA GLN A 20 -17.36 -26.44 0.70
C GLN A 20 -17.18 -25.27 1.66
N VAL A 21 -17.78 -25.35 2.86
CA VAL A 21 -17.64 -24.34 3.92
C VAL A 21 -16.19 -24.20 4.36
N ARG A 22 -15.50 -25.33 4.60
CA ARG A 22 -14.08 -25.33 4.99
C ARG A 22 -13.18 -24.75 3.89
N LEU A 23 -13.41 -25.11 2.64
CA LEU A 23 -12.66 -24.56 1.51
C LEU A 23 -12.86 -23.05 1.39
N ASN A 24 -14.11 -22.57 1.50
CA ASN A 24 -14.41 -21.15 1.48
C ASN A 24 -13.72 -20.39 2.62
N ALA A 25 -13.67 -20.96 3.82
CA ALA A 25 -12.97 -20.35 4.95
C ALA A 25 -11.44 -20.27 4.72
N VAL A 26 -10.85 -21.29 4.12
CA VAL A 26 -9.42 -21.31 3.75
C VAL A 26 -9.12 -20.25 2.68
N LEU A 27 -9.96 -20.17 1.64
CA LEU A 27 -9.82 -19.17 0.58
C LEU A 27 -9.96 -17.75 1.13
N ALA A 28 -10.97 -17.48 1.96
CA ALA A 28 -11.15 -16.17 2.58
C ALA A 28 -9.95 -15.77 3.47
N THR A 29 -9.37 -16.72 4.20
CA THR A 29 -8.16 -16.47 5.00
C THR A 29 -6.97 -16.15 4.10
N ARG A 30 -6.78 -16.91 3.01
CA ARG A 30 -5.74 -16.68 2.02
C ARG A 30 -5.85 -15.28 1.41
N ASP A 31 -7.04 -14.87 1.00
CA ASP A 31 -7.26 -13.56 0.38
C ASP A 31 -6.97 -12.42 1.36
N ARG A 32 -7.36 -12.57 2.63
CA ARG A 32 -7.02 -11.60 3.67
C ARG A 32 -5.52 -11.48 3.93
N VAL A 33 -4.79 -12.59 3.90
CA VAL A 33 -3.32 -12.60 4.04
C VAL A 33 -2.66 -11.94 2.83
N HIS A 34 -3.14 -12.18 1.61
CA HIS A 34 -2.63 -11.49 0.41
C HIS A 34 -2.86 -9.98 0.49
N ALA A 35 -4.07 -9.54 0.86
CA ALA A 35 -4.36 -8.12 1.03
C ALA A 35 -3.47 -7.45 2.08
N LEU A 36 -3.15 -8.15 3.17
CA LEU A 36 -2.21 -7.65 4.18
C LEU A 36 -0.78 -7.56 3.63
N LEU A 37 -0.32 -8.58 2.90
CA LEU A 37 1.00 -8.59 2.27
C LEU A 37 1.12 -7.45 1.26
N ASP A 38 0.12 -7.24 0.41
CA ASP A 38 0.08 -6.14 -0.56
C ASP A 38 0.14 -4.78 0.14
N ALA A 39 -0.59 -4.61 1.26
CA ALA A 39 -0.53 -3.39 2.05
C ALA A 39 0.87 -3.17 2.67
N VAL A 40 1.50 -4.23 3.21
CA VAL A 40 2.86 -4.15 3.78
C VAL A 40 3.90 -3.83 2.70
N VAL A 41 3.79 -4.47 1.53
CA VAL A 41 4.67 -4.19 0.39
C VAL A 41 4.47 -2.77 -0.12
N SER A 42 3.23 -2.28 -0.23
CA SER A 42 2.95 -0.90 -0.60
C SER A 42 3.61 0.07 0.37
N VAL A 43 3.36 -0.06 1.68
CA VAL A 43 3.96 0.81 2.70
C VAL A 43 5.49 0.73 2.69
N GLY A 44 6.06 -0.46 2.53
CA GLY A 44 7.52 -0.64 2.44
C GLY A 44 8.12 -0.03 1.18
N SER A 45 7.42 -0.12 0.05
CA SER A 45 7.85 0.44 -1.23
C SER A 45 7.69 1.96 -1.27
N ASP A 46 6.65 2.50 -0.64
CA ASP A 46 6.45 3.95 -0.50
C ASP A 46 7.58 4.55 0.35
N LEU A 47 7.95 3.89 1.46
CA LEU A 47 9.10 4.28 2.29
C LEU A 47 10.44 4.15 1.55
N ASP A 48 10.61 3.13 0.70
CA ASP A 48 11.81 2.97 -0.14
C ASP A 48 11.88 4.03 -1.23
N LEU A 49 10.76 4.32 -1.90
CA LEU A 49 10.68 5.34 -2.94
C LEU A 49 10.98 6.72 -2.37
N GLU A 50 10.33 7.13 -1.28
CA GLU A 50 10.61 8.42 -0.62
C GLU A 50 12.09 8.50 -0.24
N THR A 51 12.65 7.42 0.34
CA THR A 51 14.07 7.36 0.74
C THR A 51 15.01 7.51 -0.46
N VAL A 52 14.73 6.82 -1.56
CA VAL A 52 15.52 6.88 -2.80
C VAL A 52 15.44 8.28 -3.41
N LEU A 53 14.24 8.85 -3.54
CA LEU A 53 14.02 10.19 -4.09
C LEU A 53 14.70 11.26 -3.24
N ARG A 54 14.57 11.20 -1.90
CA ARG A 54 15.26 12.09 -0.97
C ARG A 54 16.79 12.00 -1.12
N ARG A 55 17.33 10.79 -1.33
CA ARG A 55 18.76 10.59 -1.58
C ARG A 55 19.19 11.22 -2.90
N ILE A 56 18.41 11.08 -3.97
CA ILE A 56 18.67 11.71 -5.27
C ILE A 56 18.72 13.24 -5.13
N VAL A 57 17.70 13.85 -4.52
CA VAL A 57 17.64 15.32 -4.33
C VAL A 57 18.83 15.79 -3.53
N ARG A 58 19.13 15.15 -2.41
CA ARG A 58 20.28 15.51 -1.57
C ARG A 58 21.59 15.46 -2.36
N THR A 59 21.86 14.37 -3.08
CA THR A 59 23.08 14.25 -3.89
C THR A 59 23.13 15.29 -5.00
N ALA A 60 22.01 15.61 -5.64
CA ALA A 60 21.95 16.67 -6.63
C ALA A 60 22.21 18.05 -6.02
N THR A 61 21.60 18.35 -4.86
CA THR A 61 21.81 19.59 -4.10
C THR A 61 23.26 19.76 -3.68
N GLU A 62 23.90 18.70 -3.18
CA GLU A 62 25.32 18.67 -2.84
C GLU A 62 26.21 18.88 -4.08
N LEU A 63 25.87 18.25 -5.21
CA LEU A 63 26.65 18.36 -6.45
C LEU A 63 26.70 19.78 -7.02
N VAL A 64 25.63 20.56 -6.82
CA VAL A 64 25.53 21.95 -7.31
C VAL A 64 25.82 23.00 -6.23
N ASP A 65 26.26 22.56 -5.05
CA ASP A 65 26.54 23.41 -3.88
C ASP A 65 25.35 24.31 -3.50
N ALA A 66 24.13 23.76 -3.62
CA ALA A 66 22.90 24.46 -3.25
C ALA A 66 22.59 24.26 -1.76
N SER A 67 22.07 25.30 -1.11
CA SER A 67 21.65 25.23 0.29
C SER A 67 20.34 24.45 0.48
N TYR A 68 19.48 24.43 -0.54
CA TYR A 68 18.16 23.81 -0.51
C TYR A 68 17.81 23.20 -1.88
N GLY A 69 17.01 22.13 -1.86
CA GLY A 69 16.45 21.52 -3.07
C GLY A 69 15.17 20.78 -2.77
N ALA A 70 14.37 20.50 -3.79
CA ALA A 70 13.16 19.71 -3.63
C ALA A 70 12.82 18.92 -4.90
N LEU A 71 12.10 17.81 -4.72
CA LEU A 71 11.51 17.04 -5.80
C LEU A 71 10.00 16.93 -5.60
N GLY A 72 9.25 17.23 -6.65
CA GLY A 72 7.82 16.98 -6.72
C GLY A 72 7.51 15.74 -7.54
N VAL A 73 6.66 14.87 -7.01
CA VAL A 73 6.07 13.76 -7.77
C VAL A 73 4.70 14.21 -8.27
N VAL A 74 4.48 14.09 -9.58
CA VAL A 74 3.23 14.50 -10.23
C VAL A 74 2.37 13.27 -10.49
N GLY A 75 1.15 13.29 -9.96
CA GLY A 75 0.15 12.26 -10.18
C GLY A 75 -0.76 12.56 -11.37
N GLN A 76 -1.88 11.84 -11.44
CA GLN A 76 -2.90 12.06 -12.47
C GLN A 76 -3.45 13.50 -12.41
N GLY A 77 -3.70 14.11 -13.58
CA GLY A 77 -4.26 15.45 -13.69
C GLY A 77 -3.30 16.60 -13.33
N SER A 78 -1.98 16.37 -13.40
CA SER A 78 -0.95 17.37 -13.06
C SER A 78 -0.95 17.82 -11.59
N THR A 79 -1.53 16.99 -10.72
CA THR A 79 -1.57 17.27 -9.29
C THR A 79 -0.28 16.80 -8.64
N LEU A 80 0.36 17.66 -7.84
CA LEU A 80 1.47 17.26 -6.98
C LEU A 80 0.94 16.27 -5.94
N VAL A 81 1.45 15.03 -5.98
CA VAL A 81 1.07 13.98 -5.03
C VAL A 81 2.05 13.86 -3.87
N GLU A 82 3.31 14.26 -4.09
CA GLU A 82 4.35 14.21 -3.07
C GLU A 82 5.35 15.34 -3.29
N PHE A 83 5.85 15.91 -2.20
CA PHE A 83 6.89 16.94 -2.22
C PHE A 83 7.96 16.62 -1.19
N ILE A 84 9.20 16.48 -1.67
CA ILE A 84 10.34 16.03 -0.87
C ILE A 84 11.37 17.17 -0.78
N PRO A 85 11.29 18.04 0.25
CA PRO A 85 12.28 19.09 0.49
C PRO A 85 13.54 18.52 1.16
N VAL A 86 14.69 19.10 0.80
CA VAL A 86 16.01 18.81 1.38
C VAL A 86 16.74 20.12 1.67
N GLY A 87 17.48 20.15 2.78
CA GLY A 87 18.26 21.31 3.23
C GLY A 87 17.52 22.21 4.21
N LEU A 88 16.19 22.10 4.30
CA LEU A 88 15.35 22.84 5.26
C LEU A 88 15.23 22.08 6.58
N SER A 89 15.26 22.79 7.71
CA SER A 89 14.90 22.25 9.02
C SER A 89 13.38 22.03 9.13
N GLU A 90 12.96 21.19 10.08
CA GLU A 90 11.53 20.98 10.36
C GLU A 90 10.82 22.29 10.74
N GLU A 91 11.51 23.20 11.43
CA GLU A 91 10.99 24.52 11.80
C GLU A 91 10.86 25.46 10.59
N GLU A 92 11.76 25.35 9.62
CA GLU A 92 11.66 26.06 8.34
C GLU A 92 10.49 25.52 7.51
N ILE A 93 10.34 24.19 7.46
CA ILE A 93 9.23 23.51 6.78
C ILE A 93 7.88 23.88 7.40
N ALA A 94 7.78 23.90 8.73
CA ALA A 94 6.53 24.23 9.43
C ALA A 94 6.05 25.66 9.19
N ARG A 95 6.92 26.56 8.73
CA ARG A 95 6.56 27.93 8.33
C ARG A 95 6.05 28.03 6.91
N ILE A 96 6.14 26.98 6.11
CA ILE A 96 5.62 26.93 4.74
C ILE A 96 4.11 26.66 4.80
N GLU A 97 3.31 27.63 4.38
CA GLU A 97 1.85 27.58 4.49
C GLU A 97 1.23 26.50 3.57
N HIS A 98 1.78 26.33 2.37
CA HIS A 98 1.38 25.30 1.40
C HIS A 98 2.56 24.87 0.53
N TRP A 99 2.60 23.59 0.13
CA TRP A 99 3.61 23.10 -0.82
C TRP A 99 3.40 23.67 -2.22
N PRO A 100 4.49 23.93 -2.98
CA PRO A 100 4.39 24.49 -4.31
C PRO A 100 3.70 23.50 -5.26
N HIS A 101 2.64 23.94 -5.95
CA HIS A 101 1.85 23.09 -6.85
C HIS A 101 2.50 22.80 -8.22
N GLY A 102 3.75 23.22 -8.45
CA GLY A 102 4.47 22.96 -9.70
C GLY A 102 3.98 23.76 -10.92
N LEU A 103 3.53 25.01 -10.70
CA LEU A 103 2.97 25.88 -11.75
C LEU A 103 4.01 26.64 -12.60
N GLY A 104 5.31 26.40 -12.38
CA GLY A 104 6.41 27.11 -13.04
C GLY A 104 6.83 28.38 -12.31
#